data_AF-A0A3C1KT14-F1
#
_entry.id   AF-A0A3C1KT14-F1
#
_cell.length_a   1.000
_cell.length_b   1.000
_cell.length_c   1.000
_cell.angle_alpha   90.00
_cell.angle_beta   90.00
_cell.angle_gamma   90.00
#
_symmetry.space_group_name_H-M   'P 1'
#
loop_
_entity.id
_entity.type
_entity.pdbx_description
1 polymer ?
#
loop_
_entity_poly.entity_id
_entity_poly.type
_entity_poly.pdbx_seq_one_letter_code
_entity_poly.pdbx_strand_id
1 'polypeptide(L)'
;MMPELSRVGPVAQTRALIRCNPEDFLVDEQLGFAPDGQGEHVFLHIEKRGLTTPDLVERVSSLAGIHPRDIGYSGLKDRHAVTRQWISVRMAGKAE
;
A
#
# COMPACT_ATOMS: atom_id res chain seq x y z
N MET A 1 1.85 -23.06 24.16
CA MET A 1 1.49 -24.06 23.12
C MET A 1 0.83 -23.28 21.99
N MET A 2 1.33 -23.36 20.75
CA MET A 2 0.66 -22.68 19.63
C MET A 2 -0.65 -23.42 19.33
N PRO A 3 -1.76 -22.71 19.08
CA PRO A 3 -3.04 -23.35 18.81
C PRO A 3 -2.96 -24.17 17.52
N GLU A 4 -3.57 -25.37 17.54
CA GLU A 4 -3.71 -26.19 16.35
C GLU A 4 -4.80 -25.58 15.47
N LEU A 5 -4.39 -24.91 14.40
CA LEU A 5 -5.30 -24.31 13.42
C LEU A 5 -5.79 -25.38 12.44
N SER A 6 -7.08 -25.34 12.10
CA SER A 6 -7.66 -26.18 11.04
C SER A 6 -6.95 -25.96 9.70
N ARG A 7 -6.76 -27.04 8.93
CA ARG A 7 -6.05 -27.02 7.64
C ARG A 7 -6.84 -27.77 6.57
N VAL A 8 -6.80 -27.27 5.34
CA VAL A 8 -7.38 -27.95 4.17
C VAL A 8 -6.51 -29.13 3.71
N GLY A 9 -5.19 -29.03 3.90
CA GLY A 9 -4.21 -30.04 3.48
C GLY A 9 -3.34 -30.58 4.62
N PRO A 10 -2.46 -31.55 4.31
CA PRO A 10 -1.55 -32.12 5.30
C PRO A 10 -0.55 -31.09 5.81
N VAL A 11 0.05 -31.38 6.96
CA VAL A 11 1.13 -30.56 7.53
C VAL A 11 2.31 -30.52 6.57
N ALA A 12 2.81 -29.32 6.26
CA ALA A 12 4.05 -29.16 5.52
C ALA A 12 5.20 -29.86 6.26
N GLN A 13 5.93 -30.73 5.57
CA GLN A 13 7.03 -31.52 6.16
C GLN A 13 8.36 -30.76 6.20
N THR A 14 8.38 -29.51 5.75
CA THR A 14 9.57 -28.67 5.71
C THR A 14 9.36 -27.38 6.48
N ARG A 15 10.47 -26.70 6.78
CA ARG A 15 10.49 -25.37 7.39
C ARG A 15 11.12 -24.39 6.42
N ALA A 16 10.58 -23.19 6.37
CA ALA A 16 11.11 -22.08 5.60
C ALA A 16 10.99 -20.80 6.44
N LEU A 17 11.83 -19.82 6.12
CA LEU A 17 11.67 -18.46 6.61
C LEU A 17 10.88 -17.66 5.56
N ILE A 18 9.99 -16.80 6.03
CA ILE A 18 9.20 -15.91 5.18
C ILE A 18 9.40 -14.47 5.67
N ARG A 19 9.46 -13.51 4.74
CA ARG A 19 9.55 -12.08 5.04
C ARG A 19 10.76 -11.71 5.93
N CYS A 20 11.94 -12.28 5.65
CA CYS A 20 13.16 -11.97 6.41
C CYS A 20 13.62 -10.54 6.18
N ASN A 21 13.53 -10.09 4.93
CA ASN A 21 13.75 -8.71 4.51
C ASN A 21 12.48 -8.18 3.81
N PRO A 22 12.28 -6.85 3.75
CA PRO A 22 11.16 -6.27 3.02
C PRO A 22 11.03 -6.75 1.57
N GLU A 23 12.16 -7.01 0.90
CA GLU A 23 12.25 -7.46 -0.49
C GLU A 23 11.71 -8.87 -0.69
N ASP A 24 11.63 -9.70 0.36
CA ASP A 24 11.07 -11.05 0.29
C ASP A 24 9.54 -11.04 0.17
N PHE A 25 8.92 -9.87 0.33
CA PHE A 25 7.46 -9.69 0.26
C PHE A 25 7.11 -8.46 -0.57
N LEU A 26 6.84 -8.72 -1.85
CA LEU A 26 6.45 -7.71 -2.81
C LEU A 26 4.93 -7.70 -2.95
N VAL A 27 4.32 -6.52 -2.84
CA VAL A 27 2.88 -6.35 -3.11
C VAL A 27 2.71 -5.23 -4.12
N ASP A 28 2.05 -5.52 -5.24
CA ASP A 28 1.73 -4.54 -6.27
C ASP A 28 0.20 -4.43 -6.38
N GLU A 29 -0.35 -3.25 -6.09
CA GLU A 29 -1.79 -3.04 -6.07
C GLU A 29 -2.37 -2.96 -7.48
N GLN A 30 -3.33 -3.83 -7.75
CA GLN A 30 -4.11 -3.81 -8.98
C GLN A 30 -5.43 -3.07 -8.72
N LEU A 31 -5.57 -1.87 -9.29
CA LEU A 31 -6.88 -1.20 -9.35
C LEU A 31 -7.79 -1.98 -10.31
N GLY A 32 -9.08 -2.07 -9.96
CA GLY A 32 -10.11 -2.66 -10.83
C GLY A 32 -10.51 -1.77 -12.01
N PHE A 33 -9.87 -0.61 -12.18
CA PHE A 33 -10.11 0.39 -13.21
C PHE A 33 -8.82 1.16 -13.51
N ALA A 34 -8.76 1.81 -14.67
CA ALA A 34 -7.70 2.76 -15.00
C ALA A 34 -8.12 4.18 -14.58
N PRO A 35 -7.21 5.03 -14.10
CA PRO A 35 -7.51 6.45 -13.91
C PRO A 35 -7.97 7.09 -15.23
N ASP A 36 -9.03 7.90 -15.18
CA ASP A 36 -9.66 8.48 -16.37
C ASP A 36 -8.82 9.57 -17.08
N GLY A 37 -7.71 10.00 -16.46
CA GLY A 37 -6.84 11.06 -16.98
C GLY A 37 -7.38 12.48 -16.79
N GLN A 38 -8.53 12.63 -16.15
CA GLN A 38 -9.17 13.91 -15.83
C GLN A 38 -9.90 13.84 -14.49
N GLY A 39 -10.15 15.01 -13.88
CA GLY A 39 -10.92 15.14 -12.63
C GLY A 39 -10.16 15.93 -11.57
N GLU A 40 -10.73 15.96 -10.36
CA GLU A 40 -10.12 16.70 -9.23
C GLU A 40 -9.00 15.94 -8.53
N HIS A 41 -8.79 14.67 -8.87
CA HIS A 41 -7.82 13.79 -8.22
C HIS A 41 -6.68 13.39 -9.16
N VAL A 42 -5.46 13.56 -8.68
CA VAL A 42 -4.27 12.97 -9.28
C VAL A 42 -4.03 11.60 -8.65
N PHE A 43 -3.88 10.57 -9.48
CA PHE A 43 -3.57 9.22 -9.03
C PHE A 43 -2.06 8.98 -9.10
N LEU A 44 -1.46 8.62 -7.97
CA LEU A 44 -0.04 8.34 -7.82
C LEU A 44 0.16 6.86 -7.51
N HIS A 45 0.95 6.16 -8.33
CA HIS A 45 1.37 4.80 -8.03
C HIS A 45 2.73 4.84 -7.32
N ILE A 46 2.73 4.64 -6.00
CA ILE A 46 3.90 4.87 -5.15
C ILE A 46 4.43 3.56 -4.59
N GLU A 47 5.72 3.32 -4.79
CA GLU A 47 6.48 2.29 -4.08
C GLU A 47 6.93 2.80 -2.71
N LYS A 48 6.71 2.01 -1.66
CA LYS A 48 7.21 2.27 -0.31
C LYS A 48 7.97 1.07 0.25
N ARG A 49 8.96 1.37 1.10
CA ARG A 49 9.71 0.41 1.92
C ARG A 49 9.79 0.93 3.35
N GLY A 50 9.49 0.09 4.33
CA GLY A 50 9.62 0.44 5.76
C GLY A 50 8.60 1.48 6.26
N LEU A 51 7.55 1.75 5.50
CA LEU A 51 6.49 2.70 5.84
C LEU A 51 5.14 1.98 5.90
N THR A 52 4.29 2.38 6.85
CA THR A 52 2.86 2.04 6.78
C THR A 52 2.18 2.93 5.75
N THR A 53 0.95 2.58 5.36
CA THR A 53 0.13 3.43 4.50
C THR A 53 -0.13 4.81 5.11
N PRO A 54 -0.50 4.96 6.41
CA PRO A 54 -0.59 6.29 7.04
C PRO A 54 0.71 7.10 7.01
N ASP A 55 1.87 6.48 7.26
CA ASP A 55 3.16 7.19 7.19
C ASP A 55 3.42 7.74 5.77
N LEU A 56 3.04 6.99 4.74
CA LEU A 56 3.13 7.43 3.36
C LEU A 56 2.16 8.60 3.08
N VAL A 57 0.93 8.52 3.57
CA VAL A 57 -0.07 9.60 3.40
C VAL A 57 0.42 10.90 4.04
N GLU A 58 0.99 10.86 5.24
CA GLU A 58 1.55 12.05 5.89
C GLU A 58 2.70 12.66 5.07
N ARG A 59 3.56 11.83 4.47
CA ARG A 59 4.63 12.31 3.58
C ARG A 59 4.07 12.97 2.32
N VAL A 60 3.08 12.35 1.67
CA VAL A 60 2.43 12.92 0.48
C VAL A 60 1.73 14.24 0.83
N SER A 61 1.00 14.28 1.95
CA SER A 61 0.37 15.48 2.51
C SER A 61 1.37 16.63 2.65
N SER A 62 2.49 16.37 3.32
CA SER A 62 3.52 17.39 3.55
C SER A 62 4.17 17.87 2.25
N LEU A 63 4.36 17.00 1.26
CA LEU A 63 4.99 17.36 -0.01
C LEU A 63 4.02 18.13 -0.93
N ALA A 64 2.76 17.74 -0.98
CA ALA A 64 1.74 18.36 -1.84
C ALA A 64 1.06 19.58 -1.18
N GLY A 65 1.25 19.79 0.13
CA GLY A 65 0.52 20.77 0.91
C GLY A 65 -1.00 20.51 0.89
N ILE A 66 -1.39 19.23 0.92
CA ILE A 66 -2.77 18.76 0.88
C ILE A 66 -3.08 18.11 2.22
N HIS A 67 -4.23 18.43 2.81
CA HIS A 67 -4.62 17.85 4.09
C HIS A 67 -4.78 16.32 3.94
N PRO A 68 -4.33 15.47 4.89
CA PRO A 68 -4.42 14.00 4.79
C PRO A 68 -5.81 13.45 4.44
N ARG A 69 -6.88 14.08 4.97
CA ARG A 69 -8.30 13.80 4.62
C ARG A 69 -8.61 13.82 3.11
N ASP A 70 -7.85 14.58 2.33
CA ASP A 70 -8.02 14.74 0.88
C ASP A 70 -7.12 13.77 0.08
N ILE A 71 -6.50 12.81 0.77
CA ILE A 71 -5.65 11.77 0.21
C ILE A 71 -6.31 10.40 0.44
N GLY A 72 -6.74 9.75 -0.64
CA GLY A 72 -7.42 8.45 -0.62
C GLY A 72 -6.50 7.28 -0.94
N TYR A 73 -6.85 6.09 -0.44
CA TYR A 73 -6.20 4.81 -0.74
C TYR A 73 -7.18 3.64 -0.54
N SER A 74 -7.00 2.53 -1.25
CA SER A 74 -7.94 1.40 -1.24
C SER A 74 -7.75 0.42 -0.09
N GLY A 75 -6.59 0.43 0.56
CA GLY A 75 -6.32 -0.42 1.71
C GLY A 75 -4.95 -0.19 2.32
N LEU A 76 -4.74 -0.76 3.50
CA LEU A 76 -3.46 -0.70 4.19
C LEU A 76 -2.47 -1.69 3.55
N LYS A 77 -1.19 -1.32 3.57
CA LYS A 77 -0.08 -2.17 3.14
C LYS A 77 0.92 -2.32 4.27
N ASP A 78 1.45 -3.53 4.39
CA ASP A 78 2.42 -3.88 5.42
C ASP A 78 3.65 -2.95 5.42
N ARG A 79 4.15 -2.65 6.63
CA ARG A 79 5.40 -1.89 6.82
C ARG A 79 6.63 -2.73 6.44
N HIS A 80 6.59 -4.03 6.74
CA HIS A 80 7.70 -4.98 6.52
C HIS A 80 7.54 -5.68 5.16
N ALA A 81 7.59 -4.87 4.10
CA ALA A 81 7.42 -5.26 2.71
C ALA A 81 7.91 -4.13 1.80
N VAL A 82 8.16 -4.45 0.53
CA VAL A 82 8.18 -3.46 -0.55
C VAL A 82 6.80 -3.50 -1.21
N THR A 83 6.08 -2.38 -1.17
CA THR A 83 4.70 -2.34 -1.66
C THR A 83 4.49 -1.18 -2.60
N ARG A 84 3.86 -1.42 -3.75
CA ARG A 84 3.32 -0.40 -4.64
C ARG A 84 1.82 -0.30 -4.43
N GLN A 85 1.35 0.92 -4.20
CA GLN A 85 -0.07 1.17 -4.00
C GLN A 85 -0.48 2.48 -4.66
N TRP A 86 -1.75 2.55 -5.02
CA TRP A 86 -2.37 3.74 -5.57
C TRP A 86 -2.82 4.67 -4.44
N ILE A 87 -2.45 5.94 -4.60
CA ILE A 87 -2.88 7.05 -3.77
C ILE A 87 -3.63 8.02 -4.67
N SER A 88 -4.82 8.47 -4.27
CA SER A 88 -5.51 9.59 -4.92
C SER A 88 -5.29 10.86 -4.11
N VAL A 89 -4.86 11.94 -4.75
CA VAL A 89 -4.64 13.25 -4.10
C VAL A 89 -5.60 14.25 -4.72
N ARG A 90 -6.51 14.82 -3.92
CA ARG A 90 -7.45 15.83 -4.42
C ARG A 90 -6.75 17.18 -4.57
N MET A 91 -6.59 17.64 -5.81
CA MET A 91 -5.87 18.86 -6.18
C MET A 91 -6.79 20.00 -6.64
N ALA A 92 -8.12 19.89 -6.39
CA ALA A 92 -9.10 20.90 -6.79
C ALA A 92 -8.67 22.34 -6.44
N GLY A 93 -8.57 23.22 -7.45
CA GLY A 93 -8.16 24.62 -7.28
C GLY A 93 -6.64 24.84 -7.18
N LYS A 94 -5.82 23.80 -7.36
CA LYS A 94 -4.36 23.91 -7.50
C LYS A 94 -3.93 23.45 -8.89
N ALA A 95 -2.86 24.05 -9.41
CA ALA A 95 -2.23 23.55 -10.63
C ALA A 95 -1.55 22.19 -10.36
N GLU A 96 -1.60 21.30 -11.34
CA GLU A 96 -0.80 20.06 -11.37
C GLU A 96 0.70 20.34 -11.52
#